data_AF-A0A6I7NWK3-F1
#
_entry.id   AF-A0A6I7NWK3-F1
#
_cell.length_a   1.000
_cell.length_b   1.000
_cell.length_c   1.000
_cell.angle_alpha   90.00
_cell.angle_beta   90.00
_cell.angle_gamma   90.00
#
_symmetry.space_group_name_H-M   'P 1'
#
loop_
_entity.id
_entity.type
_entity.pdbx_description
1 polymer ?
#
loop_
_entity_poly.entity_id
_entity_poly.type
_entity_poly.pdbx_seq_one_letter_code
_entity_poly.pdbx_strand_id
1 'polypeptide(L)'
;MGKLSVQKKAWGDDDKEQAITTILDAIKQDPIIESSSNISVTFDDAEKKELHVIGKVTGPGSKSRLREILEQNTPSDVEIHDETVVG
;
A
#
# COMPACT_ATOMS: atom_id res chain seq x y z
N MET A 1 24.16 11.84 25.63
CA MET A 1 23.36 11.90 24.38
C MET A 1 23.48 10.54 23.71
N GLY A 2 22.52 9.65 23.91
CA GLY A 2 22.53 8.31 23.31
C GLY A 2 22.08 8.37 21.86
N LYS A 3 22.85 7.79 20.93
CA LYS A 3 22.44 7.59 19.54
C LYS A 3 21.16 6.75 19.54
N LEU A 4 20.02 7.34 19.17
CA LEU A 4 18.86 6.55 18.77
C LEU A 4 19.19 5.92 17.42
N SER A 5 19.74 4.71 17.48
CA SER A 5 19.74 3.81 16.34
C SER A 5 18.29 3.40 16.11
N VAL A 6 17.60 4.07 15.19
CA VAL A 6 16.38 3.53 14.59
C VAL A 6 16.77 2.25 13.87
N GLN A 7 16.67 1.12 14.58
CA GLN A 7 16.76 -0.20 13.98
C GLN A 7 15.71 -0.23 12.87
N LYS A 8 16.13 -0.36 11.61
CA LYS A 8 15.22 -0.66 10.51
C LYS A 8 14.63 -2.04 10.82
N LYS A 9 13.47 -2.06 11.48
CA LYS A 9 12.73 -3.28 11.76
C LYS A 9 12.23 -3.79 10.42
N ALA A 10 12.69 -4.97 10.00
CA ALA A 10 12.09 -5.67 8.88
C ALA A 10 10.62 -5.95 9.22
N TRP A 11 9.71 -5.75 8.27
CA TRP A 11 8.32 -6.20 8.42
C TRP A 11 8.31 -7.71 8.61
N GLY A 12 7.81 -8.17 9.77
CA GLY A 12 7.43 -9.57 9.92
C GLY A 12 6.14 -9.87 9.17
N ASP A 13 5.79 -11.13 8.99
CA ASP A 13 4.56 -11.52 8.29
C ASP A 13 3.29 -10.90 8.90
N ASP A 14 3.21 -10.82 10.24
CA ASP A 14 2.12 -10.11 10.93
C ASP A 14 2.07 -8.61 10.60
N ASP A 15 3.23 -7.94 10.47
CA ASP A 15 3.29 -6.51 10.13
C ASP A 15 2.80 -6.28 8.68
N LYS A 16 3.05 -7.23 7.77
CA LYS A 16 2.60 -7.17 6.36
C LYS A 16 1.08 -7.32 6.27
N GLU A 17 0.51 -8.33 6.93
CA GLU A 17 -0.94 -8.54 6.94
C GLU A 17 -1.68 -7.35 7.56
N GLN A 18 -1.14 -6.79 8.65
CA GLN A 18 -1.65 -5.58 9.28
C GLN A 18 -1.60 -4.40 8.29
N ALA A 19 -0.48 -4.20 7.61
CA ALA A 19 -0.31 -3.11 6.66
C ALA A 19 -1.27 -3.22 5.46
N ILE A 20 -1.41 -4.41 4.87
CA ILE A 20 -2.38 -4.67 3.79
C ILE A 20 -3.79 -4.30 4.27
N THR A 21 -4.16 -4.72 5.48
CA THR A 21 -5.47 -4.41 6.07
C THR A 21 -5.66 -2.91 6.25
N THR A 22 -4.67 -2.20 6.79
CA THR A 22 -4.71 -0.75 6.97
C THR A 22 -4.80 -0.01 5.64
N ILE A 23 -4.04 -0.44 4.64
CA ILE A 23 -4.08 0.12 3.29
C ILE A 23 -5.48 -0.06 2.68
N LEU A 24 -6.01 -1.29 2.71
CA LEU A 24 -7.33 -1.58 2.15
C LEU A 24 -8.44 -0.80 2.87
N ASP A 25 -8.35 -0.64 4.19
CA ASP A 25 -9.29 0.17 4.96
C ASP A 25 -9.19 1.66 4.59
N ALA A 26 -7.99 2.21 4.52
CA ALA A 26 -7.76 3.59 4.10
C ALA A 26 -8.30 3.86 2.69
N ILE A 27 -8.08 2.94 1.74
CA ILE A 27 -8.61 3.00 0.38
C ILE A 27 -10.14 2.98 0.37
N LYS A 28 -10.77 2.12 1.19
CA LYS A 28 -12.24 2.02 1.28
C LYS A 28 -12.88 3.24 1.93
N GLN A 29 -12.20 3.85 2.88
CA GLN A 29 -12.66 5.06 3.57
C GLN A 29 -12.39 6.34 2.77
N ASP A 30 -11.51 6.28 1.77
CA ASP A 30 -11.14 7.45 1.00
C ASP A 30 -12.23 7.86 0.00
N PRO A 31 -12.81 9.07 0.12
CA PRO A 31 -13.91 9.50 -0.74
C PRO A 31 -13.47 9.84 -2.18
N ILE A 32 -12.16 9.93 -2.46
CA ILE A 32 -11.62 10.20 -3.80
C ILE A 32 -11.47 8.90 -4.59
N ILE A 33 -11.25 7.77 -3.90
CA ILE A 33 -11.10 6.47 -4.53
C ILE A 33 -12.48 5.83 -4.72
N GLU A 34 -13.14 6.20 -5.83
CA GLU A 34 -14.37 5.51 -6.22
C GLU A 34 -14.05 4.10 -6.73
N SER A 35 -14.96 3.16 -6.48
CA SER A 35 -14.77 1.72 -6.78
C SER A 35 -13.63 1.03 -6.02
N SER A 36 -13.27 1.53 -4.83
CA SER A 36 -12.27 0.95 -3.93
C SER A 36 -12.47 -0.55 -3.62
N SER A 37 -13.70 -1.04 -3.69
CA SER A 37 -14.03 -2.46 -3.53
C SER A 37 -13.41 -3.40 -4.58
N ASN A 38 -12.97 -2.87 -5.72
CA ASN A 38 -12.31 -3.63 -6.79
C ASN A 38 -10.79 -3.62 -6.70
N ILE A 39 -10.23 -3.13 -5.60
CA ILE A 39 -8.78 -3.06 -5.37
C ILE A 39 -8.37 -4.22 -4.47
N SER A 40 -7.42 -5.00 -4.96
CA SER A 40 -6.68 -6.02 -4.23
C SER A 40 -5.27 -5.53 -3.99
N VAL A 41 -4.81 -5.69 -2.74
CA VAL A 41 -3.45 -5.38 -2.32
C VAL A 41 -2.85 -6.69 -1.85
N THR A 42 -1.65 -7.02 -2.33
CA THR A 42 -0.95 -8.26 -2.01
C THR A 42 0.52 -7.95 -1.80
N PHE A 43 1.14 -8.61 -0.84
CA PHE A 43 2.56 -8.44 -0.55
C PHE A 43 3.30 -9.71 -0.97
N ASP A 44 4.30 -9.55 -1.82
CA ASP A 44 5.23 -10.61 -2.22
C ASP A 44 6.55 -10.45 -1.47
N ASP A 45 6.83 -11.39 -0.57
CA ASP A 45 8.09 -11.45 0.17
C ASP A 45 9.07 -12.47 -0.42
N ALA A 46 8.70 -13.17 -1.50
CA ALA A 46 9.44 -14.31 -2.01
C ALA A 46 10.80 -13.90 -2.58
N GLU A 47 10.90 -12.69 -3.17
CA GLU A 47 12.15 -12.23 -3.76
C GLU A 47 12.60 -10.84 -3.29
N LYS A 48 11.68 -9.86 -3.13
CA LYS A 48 12.10 -8.44 -2.99
C LYS A 48 11.27 -7.51 -2.10
N LYS A 49 10.33 -8.02 -1.29
CA LYS A 49 9.40 -7.18 -0.51
C LYS A 49 8.66 -6.21 -1.43
N GLU A 50 7.84 -6.78 -2.31
CA GLU A 50 7.09 -6.04 -3.32
C GLU A 50 5.62 -5.96 -2.90
N LEU A 51 5.04 -4.77 -2.92
CA LEU A 51 3.62 -4.55 -2.68
C LEU A 51 2.91 -4.38 -4.03
N HIS A 52 2.12 -5.38 -4.41
CA HIS A 52 1.32 -5.37 -5.62
C HIS A 52 -0.07 -4.85 -5.34
N VAL A 53 -0.51 -3.90 -6.15
CA VAL A 53 -1.85 -3.32 -6.06
C VAL A 53 -2.52 -3.42 -7.40
N ILE A 54 -3.54 -4.28 -7.47
CA ILE A 54 -4.25 -4.62 -8.69
C ILE A 54 -5.71 -4.26 -8.49
N GLY A 55 -6.30 -3.55 -9.44
CA GLY A 55 -7.71 -3.21 -9.33
C GLY A 55 -8.18 -2.20 -10.36
N LYS A 56 -9.46 -1.85 -10.25
CA LYS A 56 -10.08 -0.81 -11.06
C LYS A 56 -10.51 0.35 -10.18
N VAL A 57 -9.98 1.54 -10.48
CA VAL A 57 -10.43 2.80 -9.89
C VAL A 57 -11.24 3.58 -10.91
N THR A 58 -12.22 4.35 -10.42
CA THR A 58 -13.00 5.27 -11.22
C THR A 58 -12.77 6.67 -10.70
N GLY A 59 -12.57 7.65 -11.58
CA GLY A 59 -12.41 9.04 -11.19
C GLY A 59 -11.04 9.66 -11.48
N PRO A 60 -11.01 10.94 -11.89
CA PRO A 60 -9.77 11.67 -12.11
C PRO A 60 -9.11 11.99 -10.76
N GLY A 61 -8.03 11.29 -10.43
CA GLY A 61 -7.26 11.50 -9.20
C GLY A 61 -7.26 10.30 -8.24
N SER A 62 -8.14 9.32 -8.43
CA SER A 62 -8.18 8.11 -7.61
C SER A 62 -6.89 7.33 -7.67
N LYS A 63 -6.25 7.27 -8.85
CA LYS A 63 -4.92 6.64 -9.03
C LYS A 63 -3.82 7.36 -8.23
N SER A 64 -3.79 8.69 -8.28
CA SER A 64 -2.81 9.47 -7.49
C SER A 64 -3.04 9.31 -5.99
N ARG A 65 -4.32 9.36 -5.55
CA ARG A 65 -4.66 9.22 -4.14
C ARG A 65 -4.35 7.82 -3.61
N LEU A 66 -4.67 6.79 -4.39
CA LEU A 66 -4.31 5.41 -4.10
C LEU A 66 -2.81 5.29 -3.87
N ARG A 67 -2.01 5.80 -4.81
CA ARG A 67 -0.55 5.76 -4.71
C ARG A 67 -0.04 6.47 -3.46
N GLU A 68 -0.61 7.62 -3.12
CA GLU A 68 -0.24 8.34 -1.89
C GLU A 68 -0.54 7.53 -0.62
N ILE A 69 -1.69 6.86 -0.54
CA ILE A 69 -2.03 5.97 0.58
C ILE A 69 -1.02 4.83 0.68
N LEU A 70 -0.65 4.23 -0.46
CA LEU A 70 0.34 3.16 -0.49
C LEU A 70 1.68 3.66 0.02
N GLU A 71 2.19 4.78 -0.49
CA GLU A 71 3.49 5.34 -0.07
C GLU A 71 3.51 5.77 1.41
N GLN A 72 2.39 6.21 1.97
CA GLN A 72 2.29 6.58 3.38
C GLN A 72 2.26 5.39 4.34
N ASN A 73 1.68 4.27 3.91
CA ASN A 73 1.51 3.07 4.74
C ASN A 73 2.56 1.99 4.44
N THR A 74 3.39 2.20 3.42
CA THR A 74 4.40 1.25 2.97
C THR A 74 5.79 1.83 3.23
N PRO A 75 6.67 1.12 3.95
CA PRO A 75 8.01 1.60 4.25
C PRO A 75 8.85 1.70 2.97
N SER A 76 9.80 2.63 2.94
CA SER A 76 10.64 2.92 1.77
C SER A 76 11.58 1.78 1.32
N ASP A 77 11.61 0.66 2.04
CA ASP A 77 12.36 -0.56 1.70
C ASP A 77 11.53 -1.54 0.85
N VAL A 78 10.23 -1.27 0.68
CA VAL A 78 9.27 -2.07 -0.08
C VAL A 78 9.01 -1.39 -1.42
N GLU A 79 9.09 -2.14 -2.51
CA GLU A 79 8.80 -1.64 -3.85
C GLU A 79 7.29 -1.72 -4.14
N ILE A 80 6.68 -0.63 -4.61
CA ILE A 80 5.22 -0.55 -4.82
C ILE A 80 4.92 -0.71 -6.31
N HIS A 81 4.22 -1.78 -6.68
CA HIS A 81 3.74 -2.07 -8.02
C HIS A 81 2.26 -1.72 -8.13
N ASP A 82 1.98 -0.52 -8.63
CA ASP A 82 0.62 -0.06 -8.92
C ASP A 82 0.18 -0.49 -10.33
N GLU A 83 -0.58 -1.57 -10.39
CA GLU A 83 -1.19 -2.14 -11.60
C GLU A 83 -2.65 -1.72 -11.78
N THR A 84 -3.08 -0.68 -11.07
CA THR A 84 -4.47 -0.21 -11.17
C THR A 84 -4.77 0.47 -12.51
N VAL A 85 -5.96 0.17 -13.02
CA VAL A 85 -6.49 0.76 -14.25
C VAL A 85 -7.62 1.74 -13.93
N VAL A 86 -7.61 2.87 -14.63
CA VAL A 86 -8.73 3.82 -14.63
C VAL A 86 -9.67 3.41 -15.74
N GLY A 87 -10.98 3.30 -15.47
CA GLY A 87 -11.95 3.07 -16.55
C GLY A 87 -13.35 3.46 -16.18
#